data_AF-A0A355VSY8-F1
#
_entry.id   AF-A0A355VSY8-F1
#
_cell.length_a   1.000
_cell.length_b   1.000
_cell.length_c   1.000
_cell.angle_alpha   90.00
_cell.angle_beta   90.00
_cell.angle_gamma   90.00
#
_symmetry.space_group_name_H-M   'P 1'
#
loop_
_entity.id
_entity.type
_entity.pdbx_description
1 polymer ?
#
loop_
_entity_poly.entity_id
_entity_poly.type
_entity_poly.pdbx_seq_one_letter_code
_entity_poly.pdbx_strand_id
1 'polypeptide(L)'
;PYFIKYNPTLRAEFGSQNAVLLFDRLEYWFSKTKNEFYKFIEPCEHPCYREGDSWCEELGFSRPVFRNAFDKIGMRYISKTAFEKESNPFKGKLFAYYQDRKSNKTIFIRNNSLLAELYERLKDIVQKAAKAIKPTVKKTRKIFQPRDDGLIQPYVRATKDKQINISFKKEDDLKDQENGGDGEALAQKGQIALDMKAIWVEEIGSRGLITFSPDVVAKVVGALEANFQGSLDLWQAHCLKIASSKFLMGEKTGTNFDIKFLYAISSKFISQLAEGKYELGTRKTSQDLKIEALSAKTKHVALKKDILDQHLSRLEDEKKAAEKRVISEKINSLSPKDLEGYKAQYEGLMKDSSSGEAHSFRQEGWGGRNVTFMFDLFLHKKMKETLFEKGEGSSSLGEQEKQLKEKRGHIQNLYDLGIKALKELKAGKVSPFGENHGILPSNHTGLCQA
;
A
#
# COMPACT_ATOMS: atom_id res chain seq x y z
N PRO A 1 2.58 11.79 9.53
CA PRO A 1 1.58 10.87 8.94
C PRO A 1 0.18 11.11 9.49
N TYR A 2 -0.76 11.43 8.61
CA TYR A 2 -2.16 11.58 8.95
C TYR A 2 -2.81 10.19 8.97
N PHE A 3 -3.04 9.64 10.16
CA PHE A 3 -3.72 8.34 10.30
C PHE A 3 -5.22 8.52 10.01
N ILE A 4 -5.72 7.82 9.00
CA ILE A 4 -7.16 7.70 8.73
C ILE A 4 -7.64 6.43 9.44
N LYS A 5 -8.54 6.60 10.42
CA LYS A 5 -9.09 5.48 11.20
C LYS A 5 -10.27 4.88 10.45
N TYR A 6 -9.99 4.09 9.41
CA TYR A 6 -11.02 3.44 8.61
C TYR A 6 -11.96 2.59 9.49
N ASN A 7 -13.25 2.98 9.52
CA ASN A 7 -14.29 2.25 10.24
C ASN A 7 -15.17 1.46 9.25
N PRO A 8 -15.13 0.12 9.25
CA PRO A 8 -15.93 -0.69 8.32
C PRO A 8 -17.44 -0.50 8.49
N THR A 9 -17.92 -0.11 9.68
CA THR A 9 -19.35 0.19 9.90
C THR A 9 -19.80 1.44 9.12
N LEU A 10 -18.91 2.44 8.98
CA LEU A 10 -19.18 3.63 8.16
C LEU A 10 -19.23 3.30 6.67
N ARG A 11 -18.53 2.26 6.20
CA ARG A 11 -18.62 1.83 4.80
C ARG A 11 -20.00 1.27 4.48
N ALA A 12 -20.60 0.53 5.41
CA ALA A 12 -21.97 0.05 5.26
C ALA A 12 -22.97 1.22 5.22
N GLU A 13 -22.78 2.23 6.07
CA GLU A 13 -23.64 3.41 6.13
C GLU A 13 -23.54 4.29 4.86
N PHE A 14 -22.33 4.58 4.39
CA PHE A 14 -22.12 5.52 3.27
C PHE A 14 -22.08 4.84 1.90
N GLY A 15 -21.94 3.51 1.87
CA GLY A 15 -21.87 2.71 0.64
C GLY A 15 -20.64 2.98 -0.22
N SER A 16 -19.63 3.68 0.29
CA SER A 16 -18.42 4.04 -0.45
C SER A 16 -17.21 4.18 0.46
N GLN A 17 -16.11 3.52 0.10
CA GLN A 17 -14.84 3.63 0.82
C GLN A 17 -14.28 5.05 0.77
N ASN A 18 -14.39 5.73 -0.38
CA ASN A 18 -13.91 7.09 -0.55
C ASN A 18 -14.70 8.09 0.32
N ALA A 19 -16.00 7.84 0.51
CA ALA A 19 -16.83 8.64 1.41
C ALA A 19 -16.41 8.48 2.87
N VAL A 20 -16.03 7.27 3.30
CA VAL A 20 -15.49 7.03 4.66
C VAL A 20 -14.17 7.76 4.88
N LEU A 21 -13.25 7.69 3.92
CA LEU A 21 -11.97 8.40 4.02
C LEU A 21 -12.17 9.92 4.08
N LEU A 22 -13.07 10.45 3.25
CA LEU A 22 -13.40 11.88 3.26
C LEU A 22 -14.08 12.29 4.57
N PHE A 23 -15.01 11.48 5.08
CA PHE A 23 -15.69 11.68 6.35
C PHE A 23 -14.68 11.81 7.50
N ASP A 24 -13.76 10.87 7.62
CA ASP A 24 -12.75 10.87 8.69
C ASP A 24 -11.87 12.13 8.65
N ARG A 25 -11.51 12.58 7.44
CA ARG A 25 -10.73 13.82 7.29
C ARG A 25 -11.54 15.07 7.59
N LEU A 26 -12.81 15.13 7.18
CA LEU A 26 -13.70 16.22 7.54
C LEU A 26 -13.82 16.34 9.06
N GLU A 27 -14.07 15.24 9.77
CA GLU A 27 -14.11 15.22 11.24
C GLU A 27 -12.80 15.68 11.87
N TYR A 28 -11.65 15.30 11.33
CA TYR A 28 -10.36 15.83 11.79
C TYR A 28 -10.26 17.35 11.65
N TRP A 29 -10.66 17.92 10.50
CA TRP A 29 -10.61 19.36 10.30
C TRP A 29 -11.63 20.10 11.18
N PHE A 30 -12.81 19.53 11.40
CA PHE A 30 -13.80 20.01 12.39
C PHE A 30 -13.40 19.74 13.84
N SER A 31 -12.40 18.90 14.13
CA SER A 31 -11.85 18.79 15.49
C SER A 31 -10.86 19.93 15.78
N LYS A 32 -10.34 20.58 14.75
CA LYS A 32 -9.42 21.73 14.85
C LYS A 32 -10.13 23.08 14.79
N THR A 33 -11.37 23.10 14.29
CA THR A 33 -12.17 24.31 14.05
C THR A 33 -13.58 24.10 14.59
N LYS A 34 -14.22 25.11 15.17
CA LYS A 34 -15.45 24.88 15.97
C LYS A 34 -16.58 24.22 15.16
N ASN A 35 -16.92 24.73 13.98
CA ASN A 35 -18.05 24.23 13.16
C ASN A 35 -17.97 24.57 11.67
N GLU A 36 -17.01 25.40 11.27
CA GLU A 36 -16.80 25.80 9.88
C GLU A 36 -15.31 25.94 9.62
N PHE A 37 -14.89 25.60 8.40
CA PHE A 37 -13.54 25.89 7.92
C PHE A 37 -13.55 26.01 6.40
N TYR A 38 -12.51 26.63 5.84
CA TYR A 38 -12.31 26.65 4.40
C TYR A 38 -11.22 25.65 3.99
N LYS A 39 -11.39 25.04 2.82
CA LYS A 39 -10.35 24.21 2.19
C LYS A 39 -10.56 24.14 0.69
N PHE A 40 -9.49 23.97 -0.07
CA PHE A 40 -9.58 23.87 -1.53
C PHE A 40 -9.91 22.45 -1.96
N ILE A 41 -10.73 22.30 -3.01
CA ILE A 41 -11.05 20.98 -3.55
C ILE A 41 -9.88 20.44 -4.38
N GLU A 42 -9.30 21.29 -5.23
CA GLU A 42 -8.20 20.97 -6.13
C GLU A 42 -7.13 22.07 -6.07
N PRO A 43 -5.91 21.83 -6.59
CA PRO A 43 -4.89 22.86 -6.73
C PRO A 43 -5.41 24.09 -7.47
N CYS A 44 -5.10 25.28 -6.98
CA CYS A 44 -5.57 26.53 -7.57
C CYS A 44 -4.60 27.68 -7.35
N GLU A 45 -4.67 28.71 -8.19
CA GLU A 45 -3.79 29.89 -8.14
C GLU A 45 -4.24 30.92 -7.07
N HIS A 46 -4.83 30.47 -5.96
CA HIS A 46 -5.32 31.35 -4.93
C HIS A 46 -4.19 31.81 -3.99
N PRO A 47 -4.10 33.09 -3.56
CA PRO A 47 -3.01 33.57 -2.70
C PRO A 47 -2.86 32.84 -1.35
N CYS A 48 -3.97 32.33 -0.82
CA CYS A 48 -4.00 31.53 0.41
C CYS A 48 -3.79 30.02 0.19
N TYR A 49 -3.56 29.56 -1.05
CA TYR A 49 -3.31 28.16 -1.37
C TYR A 49 -1.83 27.83 -1.26
N ARG A 50 -1.50 26.67 -0.70
CA ARG A 50 -0.15 26.08 -0.72
C ARG A 50 -0.23 24.67 -1.28
N GLU A 51 0.86 24.21 -1.89
CA GLU A 51 0.96 22.85 -2.40
C GLU A 51 0.68 21.82 -1.28
N GLY A 52 -0.24 20.90 -1.53
CA GLY A 52 -0.73 19.93 -0.54
C GLY A 52 -1.96 20.36 0.27
N ASP A 53 -2.43 21.61 0.14
CA ASP A 53 -3.59 22.09 0.91
C ASP A 53 -4.94 21.65 0.32
N SER A 54 -4.98 21.15 -0.92
CA SER A 54 -6.24 20.71 -1.53
C SER A 54 -6.68 19.32 -1.08
N TRP A 55 -7.99 19.05 -1.16
CA TRP A 55 -8.53 17.71 -0.94
C TRP A 55 -7.98 16.69 -1.94
N CYS A 56 -7.79 17.09 -3.21
CA CYS A 56 -7.25 16.21 -4.24
C CYS A 56 -5.81 15.77 -3.92
N GLU A 57 -4.97 16.65 -3.38
CA GLU A 57 -3.60 16.30 -2.99
C GLU A 57 -3.57 15.53 -1.66
N GLU A 58 -4.32 15.97 -0.65
CA GLU A 58 -4.32 15.35 0.69
C GLU A 58 -4.85 13.91 0.66
N LEU A 59 -5.90 13.66 -0.12
CA LEU A 59 -6.55 12.34 -0.21
C LEU A 59 -6.16 11.56 -1.47
N GLY A 60 -5.40 12.15 -2.39
CA GLY A 60 -5.11 11.55 -3.70
C GLY A 60 -6.37 11.38 -4.57
N PHE A 61 -7.42 12.15 -4.32
CA PHE A 61 -8.66 12.08 -5.09
C PHE A 61 -8.56 12.92 -6.37
N SER A 62 -9.23 12.48 -7.44
CA SER A 62 -9.58 13.40 -8.52
C SER A 62 -10.81 14.23 -8.12
N ARG A 63 -10.99 15.41 -8.73
CA ARG A 63 -12.15 16.26 -8.48
C ARG A 63 -13.49 15.53 -8.63
N PRO A 64 -13.74 14.69 -9.66
CA PRO A 64 -14.96 13.90 -9.75
C PRO A 64 -15.11 12.88 -8.61
N VAL A 65 -14.02 12.25 -8.19
CA VAL A 65 -14.03 11.28 -7.07
C VAL A 65 -14.38 11.96 -5.76
N PHE A 66 -13.79 13.14 -5.48
CA PHE A 66 -14.15 13.95 -4.32
C PHE A 66 -15.64 14.30 -4.32
N ARG A 67 -16.16 14.78 -5.46
CA ARG A 67 -17.57 15.17 -5.60
C ARG A 67 -18.51 13.99 -5.33
N ASN A 68 -18.25 12.85 -5.97
CA ASN A 68 -19.04 11.64 -5.79
C ASN A 68 -18.98 11.11 -4.35
N ALA A 69 -17.82 11.20 -3.70
CA ALA A 69 -17.67 10.83 -2.29
C ALA A 69 -18.43 11.80 -1.37
N PHE A 70 -18.32 13.10 -1.62
CA PHE A 70 -18.99 14.13 -0.82
C PHE A 70 -20.51 14.04 -0.94
N ASP A 71 -21.07 13.79 -2.13
CA ASP A 71 -22.52 13.65 -2.33
C ASP A 71 -23.16 12.52 -1.51
N LYS A 72 -22.35 11.54 -1.07
CA LYS A 72 -22.82 10.49 -0.16
C LYS A 72 -23.05 11.01 1.26
N ILE A 73 -22.25 11.97 1.72
CA ILE A 73 -22.19 12.42 3.12
C ILE A 73 -22.61 13.88 3.33
N GLY A 74 -22.75 14.69 2.27
CA GLY A 74 -23.01 16.12 2.36
C GLY A 74 -23.71 16.76 1.16
N MET A 75 -24.12 18.02 1.34
CA MET A 75 -24.79 18.85 0.32
C MET A 75 -23.90 19.96 -0.22
N ARG A 76 -23.99 20.24 -1.53
CA ARG A 76 -23.15 21.23 -2.22
C ARG A 76 -23.97 22.42 -2.67
N TYR A 77 -23.44 23.62 -2.43
CA TYR A 77 -24.06 24.87 -2.87
C TYR A 77 -23.08 25.69 -3.70
N ILE A 78 -23.61 26.36 -4.72
CA ILE A 78 -22.82 27.18 -5.65
C ILE A 78 -22.40 28.51 -5.00
N SER A 79 -23.13 28.99 -4.00
CA SER A 79 -22.84 30.24 -3.30
C SER A 79 -23.30 30.21 -1.84
N LYS A 80 -22.73 31.11 -1.02
CA LYS A 80 -23.18 31.38 0.35
C LYS A 80 -24.67 31.75 0.40
N THR A 81 -25.12 32.62 -0.51
CA THR A 81 -26.53 33.03 -0.59
C THR A 81 -27.48 31.88 -0.91
N ALA A 82 -27.06 30.91 -1.73
CA ALA A 82 -27.85 29.72 -2.03
C ALA A 82 -27.97 28.79 -0.82
N PHE A 83 -26.93 28.74 0.01
CA PHE A 83 -26.93 27.99 1.27
C PHE A 83 -27.86 28.64 2.30
N GLU A 84 -27.77 29.96 2.51
CA GLU A 84 -28.57 30.69 3.52
C GLU A 84 -30.06 30.78 3.19
N LYS A 85 -30.42 30.69 1.90
CA LYS A 85 -31.83 30.70 1.45
C LYS A 85 -32.56 29.39 1.74
N GLU A 86 -31.83 28.30 1.96
CA GLU A 86 -32.41 26.98 2.18
C GLU A 86 -32.85 26.82 3.65
N SER A 87 -34.10 26.41 3.84
CA SER A 87 -34.68 26.20 5.18
C SER A 87 -34.07 24.99 5.90
N ASN A 88 -33.70 23.95 5.14
CA ASN A 88 -32.94 22.80 5.63
C ASN A 88 -31.66 22.61 4.79
N PRO A 89 -30.56 23.31 5.14
CA PRO A 89 -29.37 23.35 4.30
C PRO A 89 -28.67 21.99 4.15
N PHE A 90 -28.89 21.07 5.08
CA PHE A 90 -28.24 19.76 5.07
C PHE A 90 -29.07 18.68 4.38
N LYS A 91 -30.38 18.86 4.18
CA LYS A 91 -31.29 17.90 3.52
C LYS A 91 -31.10 16.44 4.00
N GLY A 92 -30.90 16.27 5.31
CA GLY A 92 -30.66 14.97 5.95
C GLY A 92 -29.23 14.41 5.81
N LYS A 93 -28.27 15.19 5.31
CA LYS A 93 -26.85 14.85 5.21
C LYS A 93 -26.04 15.43 6.36
N LEU A 94 -24.83 14.92 6.58
CA LEU A 94 -24.00 15.25 7.74
C LEU A 94 -23.24 16.57 7.56
N PHE A 95 -22.89 16.90 6.33
CA PHE A 95 -22.09 18.08 5.99
C PHE A 95 -22.73 18.91 4.88
N ALA A 96 -22.28 20.14 4.76
CA ALA A 96 -22.53 20.96 3.58
C ALA A 96 -21.30 21.77 3.23
N TYR A 97 -21.15 22.17 1.97
CA TYR A 97 -20.19 23.20 1.60
C TYR A 97 -20.79 24.18 0.60
N TYR A 98 -20.29 25.41 0.61
CA TYR A 98 -20.57 26.42 -0.40
C TYR A 98 -19.29 27.13 -0.85
N GLN A 99 -19.34 27.73 -2.04
CA GLN A 99 -18.26 28.61 -2.51
C GLN A 99 -18.58 30.05 -2.15
N ASP A 100 -17.70 30.69 -1.39
CA ASP A 100 -17.78 32.13 -1.16
C ASP A 100 -17.16 32.86 -2.34
N ARG A 101 -18.01 33.50 -3.14
CA ARG A 101 -17.59 34.24 -4.35
C ARG A 101 -16.72 35.46 -4.02
N LYS A 102 -16.84 36.04 -2.83
CA LYS A 102 -16.02 37.21 -2.44
C LYS A 102 -14.59 36.84 -2.11
N SER A 103 -14.42 35.73 -1.40
CA SER A 103 -13.09 35.24 -0.98
C SER A 103 -12.52 34.13 -1.87
N ASN A 104 -13.28 33.66 -2.87
CA ASN A 104 -12.96 32.52 -3.74
C ASN A 104 -12.52 31.26 -2.95
N LYS A 105 -13.15 31.03 -1.79
CA LYS A 105 -12.88 29.90 -0.89
C LYS A 105 -14.07 28.97 -0.83
N THR A 106 -13.80 27.67 -0.68
CA THR A 106 -14.85 26.67 -0.42
C THR A 106 -14.96 26.47 1.09
N ILE A 107 -16.12 26.81 1.66
CA ILE A 107 -16.39 26.74 3.10
C ILE A 107 -17.21 25.49 3.39
N PHE A 108 -16.73 24.68 4.32
CA PHE A 108 -17.35 23.46 4.81
C PHE A 108 -18.03 23.71 6.16
N ILE A 109 -19.23 23.15 6.34
CA ILE A 109 -20.05 23.28 7.54
C ILE A 109 -20.54 21.91 7.98
N ARG A 110 -20.61 21.73 9.30
CA ARG A 110 -21.00 20.49 9.97
C ARG A 110 -22.40 20.57 10.58
N ASN A 111 -23.19 19.50 10.43
CA ASN A 111 -24.42 19.29 11.19
C ASN A 111 -24.16 18.44 12.43
N ASN A 112 -24.00 19.09 13.59
CA ASN A 112 -23.68 18.40 14.84
C ASN A 112 -24.79 17.45 15.33
N SER A 113 -26.06 17.79 15.10
CA SER A 113 -27.20 16.99 15.54
C SER A 113 -27.26 15.65 14.82
N LEU A 114 -27.20 15.67 13.47
CA LEU A 114 -27.22 14.43 12.67
C LEU A 114 -25.95 13.57 12.89
N LEU A 115 -24.82 14.20 13.21
CA LEU A 115 -23.60 13.48 13.56
C LEU A 115 -23.70 12.78 14.92
N ALA A 116 -24.30 13.42 15.92
CA ALA A 116 -24.56 12.78 17.20
C ALA A 116 -25.46 11.55 17.04
N GLU A 117 -26.54 11.68 16.27
CA GLU A 117 -27.44 10.56 15.95
C GLU A 117 -26.71 9.40 15.24
N LEU A 118 -25.82 9.72 14.29
CA LEU A 118 -24.99 8.72 13.61
C LEU A 118 -24.09 8.00 14.61
N TYR A 119 -23.41 8.71 15.51
CA TYR A 119 -22.51 8.10 16.48
C TYR A 119 -23.24 7.21 17.48
N GLU A 120 -24.44 7.59 17.92
CA GLU A 120 -25.26 6.73 18.78
C GLU A 120 -25.71 5.45 18.05
N ARG A 121 -26.15 5.57 16.79
CA ARG A 121 -26.48 4.40 15.95
C ARG A 121 -25.30 3.45 15.79
N LEU A 122 -24.10 3.99 15.59
CA LEU A 122 -22.87 3.19 15.46
C LEU A 122 -22.49 2.49 16.77
N LYS A 123 -22.66 3.16 17.93
CA LYS A 123 -22.45 2.54 19.25
C LYS A 123 -23.39 1.37 19.47
N ASP A 124 -24.67 1.52 19.11
CA ASP A 124 -25.67 0.45 19.24
C ASP A 124 -25.31 -0.78 18.39
N ILE A 125 -24.83 -0.58 17.16
CA ILE A 125 -24.40 -1.66 16.27
C ILE A 125 -23.21 -2.42 16.89
N VAL A 126 -22.21 -1.69 17.39
CA VAL A 126 -21.01 -2.28 18.01
C VAL A 126 -21.38 -3.04 19.29
N GLN A 127 -22.28 -2.50 20.11
CA GLN A 127 -22.74 -3.16 21.34
C GLN A 127 -23.57 -4.41 21.04
N LYS A 128 -24.43 -4.40 20.01
CA LYS A 128 -25.18 -5.59 19.56
C LYS A 128 -24.25 -6.68 19.03
N ALA A 129 -23.23 -6.30 18.26
CA ALA A 129 -22.21 -7.22 17.78
C ALA A 129 -21.39 -7.83 18.95
N ALA A 130 -21.01 -7.04 19.95
CA ALA A 130 -20.27 -7.51 21.11
C ALA A 130 -21.09 -8.45 22.01
N LYS A 131 -22.39 -8.18 22.19
CA LYS A 131 -23.32 -9.03 22.98
C LYS A 131 -23.63 -10.37 22.31
N ALA A 132 -23.54 -10.45 20.98
CA ALA A 132 -23.73 -11.70 20.25
C ALA A 132 -22.55 -12.70 20.41
N ILE A 133 -21.41 -12.29 20.99
CA ILE A 133 -20.15 -13.06 20.94
C ILE A 133 -19.85 -13.89 22.21
N LYS A 134 -20.57 -13.78 23.35
CA LYS A 134 -20.38 -14.71 24.51
C LYS A 134 -21.65 -14.94 25.38
N PRO A 135 -21.89 -16.15 25.96
CA PRO A 135 -21.18 -17.44 25.83
C PRO A 135 -22.09 -18.65 25.48
N THR A 136 -21.59 -19.59 24.65
CA THR A 136 -21.94 -21.02 24.78
C THR A 136 -20.63 -21.81 24.87
N VAL A 137 -20.11 -21.94 26.09
CA VAL A 137 -19.09 -22.93 26.42
C VAL A 137 -19.79 -24.02 27.23
N LYS A 138 -20.23 -25.09 26.56
CA LYS A 138 -20.46 -26.39 27.20
C LYS A 138 -19.74 -27.48 26.41
N LYS A 139 -19.04 -28.29 27.19
CA LYS A 139 -18.11 -29.36 26.83
C LYS A 139 -18.74 -30.38 25.87
N THR A 140 -18.06 -30.63 24.75
CA THR A 140 -17.93 -31.98 24.17
C THR A 140 -16.58 -32.08 23.49
N ARG A 141 -15.61 -32.68 24.18
CA ARG A 141 -14.45 -33.28 23.51
C ARG A 141 -14.96 -34.55 22.83
N LYS A 142 -15.13 -34.51 21.50
CA LYS A 142 -15.07 -35.73 20.69
C LYS A 142 -13.69 -35.77 20.05
N ILE A 143 -12.96 -36.80 20.45
CA ILE A 143 -11.71 -37.24 19.81
C ILE A 143 -12.08 -37.63 18.38
N PHE A 144 -11.45 -37.01 17.39
CA PHE A 144 -11.60 -37.37 15.98
C PHE A 144 -10.31 -38.07 15.56
N GLN A 145 -10.39 -39.36 15.26
CA GLN A 145 -9.34 -40.10 14.59
C GLN A 145 -9.38 -39.76 13.09
N PRO A 146 -8.23 -39.70 12.40
CA PRO A 146 -8.19 -39.41 10.97
C PRO A 146 -8.69 -40.63 10.19
N ARG A 147 -9.63 -40.42 9.27
CA ARG A 147 -9.82 -41.29 8.13
C ARG A 147 -9.35 -40.54 6.89
N ASP A 148 -8.52 -41.22 6.12
CA ASP A 148 -8.21 -40.90 4.72
C ASP A 148 -9.51 -40.71 3.94
N ASP A 149 -9.69 -39.52 3.36
CA ASP A 149 -10.16 -39.35 1.98
C ASP A 149 -10.30 -37.86 1.60
N GLY A 150 -9.67 -37.51 0.48
CA GLY A 150 -10.21 -36.61 -0.55
C GLY A 150 -10.49 -35.14 -0.20
N LEU A 151 -9.50 -34.29 -0.47
CA LEU A 151 -9.64 -32.83 -0.57
C LEU A 151 -10.67 -32.41 -1.64
N ILE A 152 -11.78 -31.80 -1.23
CA ILE A 152 -12.65 -30.99 -2.10
C ILE A 152 -12.41 -29.50 -1.80
N GLN A 153 -11.92 -28.78 -2.81
CA GLN A 153 -11.69 -27.34 -2.79
C GLN A 153 -12.99 -26.52 -2.91
N PRO A 154 -13.01 -25.25 -2.44
CA PRO A 154 -14.20 -24.41 -2.40
C PRO A 154 -14.48 -23.62 -3.70
N TYR A 155 -15.75 -23.73 -4.08
CA TYR A 155 -16.60 -22.93 -4.96
C TYR A 155 -16.25 -21.42 -5.10
N VAL A 156 -15.92 -20.99 -6.33
CA VAL A 156 -15.98 -19.60 -6.80
C VAL A 156 -17.05 -19.50 -7.90
N ARG A 157 -18.04 -18.62 -7.71
CA ARG A 157 -19.09 -18.30 -8.70
C ARG A 157 -18.48 -17.58 -9.91
N ALA A 158 -18.43 -18.26 -11.05
CA ALA A 158 -18.26 -17.66 -12.37
C ALA A 158 -19.63 -17.35 -12.99
N THR A 159 -19.78 -16.14 -13.52
CA THR A 159 -20.86 -15.75 -14.41
C THR A 159 -20.66 -16.39 -15.78
N LYS A 160 -21.76 -16.97 -16.28
CA LYS A 160 -22.00 -17.61 -17.58
C LYS A 160 -21.15 -17.08 -18.74
N ASP A 161 -20.42 -18.00 -19.38
CA ASP A 161 -20.24 -17.99 -20.83
C ASP A 161 -20.18 -19.42 -21.38
N LYS A 162 -20.71 -19.55 -22.60
CA LYS A 162 -21.12 -20.77 -23.29
C LYS A 162 -19.94 -21.73 -23.54
N GLN A 163 -20.09 -22.97 -23.09
CA GLN A 163 -19.28 -24.11 -23.51
C GLN A 163 -19.51 -24.40 -25.00
N ILE A 164 -18.43 -24.35 -25.78
CA ILE A 164 -18.33 -25.07 -27.05
C ILE A 164 -17.80 -26.46 -26.69
N ASN A 165 -18.66 -27.47 -26.82
CA ASN A 165 -18.27 -28.87 -26.82
C ASN A 165 -17.47 -29.17 -28.08
N ILE A 166 -16.26 -29.72 -27.94
CA ILE A 166 -15.65 -30.52 -29.01
C ILE A 166 -15.32 -31.88 -28.42
N SER A 167 -16.28 -32.79 -28.60
CA SER A 167 -16.11 -34.22 -28.41
C SER A 167 -15.08 -34.75 -29.40
N PHE A 168 -14.10 -35.48 -28.87
CA PHE A 168 -13.26 -36.39 -29.63
C PHE A 168 -14.14 -37.38 -30.40
N LYS A 169 -14.00 -37.40 -31.73
CA LYS A 169 -14.31 -38.57 -32.54
C LYS A 169 -13.00 -39.13 -33.07
N LYS A 170 -12.81 -40.40 -32.75
CA LYS A 170 -11.77 -41.30 -33.22
C LYS A 170 -12.17 -41.74 -34.63
N GLU A 171 -11.31 -41.52 -35.62
CA GLU A 171 -11.36 -42.27 -36.87
C GLU A 171 -9.97 -42.89 -37.05
N ASP A 172 -9.95 -44.20 -36.83
CA ASP A 172 -8.93 -45.12 -37.33
C ASP A 172 -9.11 -45.22 -38.86
N ASP A 173 -8.04 -44.94 -39.61
CA ASP A 173 -7.58 -45.71 -40.78
C ASP A 173 -6.64 -44.83 -41.64
N LEU A 174 -5.33 -45.00 -41.44
CA LEU A 174 -4.32 -45.02 -42.50
C LEU A 174 -2.96 -45.43 -41.92
N LYS A 175 -2.70 -46.73 -42.10
CA LYS A 175 -1.45 -47.49 -42.12
C LYS A 175 -0.13 -46.69 -42.04
N ASP A 176 0.66 -47.10 -41.05
CA ASP A 176 2.12 -47.28 -41.05
C ASP A 176 2.96 -46.50 -42.07
N GLN A 177 3.76 -45.56 -41.55
CA GLN A 177 5.21 -45.64 -41.68
C GLN A 177 5.89 -44.82 -40.58
N GLU A 178 6.82 -45.47 -39.88
CA GLU A 178 7.71 -44.90 -38.89
C GLU A 178 8.55 -43.77 -39.50
N ASN A 179 8.53 -42.59 -38.85
CA ASN A 179 9.64 -41.63 -38.88
C ASN A 179 9.61 -40.78 -37.60
N GLY A 180 10.35 -41.22 -36.58
CA GLY A 180 10.37 -40.67 -35.22
C GLY A 180 11.10 -39.33 -35.04
N GLY A 181 11.05 -38.43 -36.02
CA GLY A 181 11.65 -37.09 -35.93
C GLY A 181 10.67 -35.94 -36.17
N ASP A 182 9.62 -36.15 -36.97
CA ASP A 182 8.78 -35.07 -37.46
C ASP A 182 7.64 -34.68 -36.50
N GLY A 183 7.20 -35.62 -35.65
CA GLY A 183 6.10 -35.39 -34.71
C GLY A 183 6.44 -34.43 -33.57
N GLU A 184 7.66 -34.53 -33.02
CA GLU A 184 8.10 -33.68 -31.91
C GLU A 184 8.41 -32.25 -32.40
N ALA A 185 9.03 -32.12 -33.58
CA ALA A 185 9.27 -30.82 -34.22
C ALA A 185 7.98 -30.09 -34.59
N LEU A 186 6.95 -30.82 -35.04
CA LEU A 186 5.63 -30.25 -35.35
C LEU A 186 4.91 -29.78 -34.08
N ALA A 187 5.03 -30.53 -32.98
CA ALA A 187 4.48 -30.15 -31.67
C ALA A 187 5.15 -28.90 -31.10
N GLN A 188 6.47 -28.78 -31.19
CA GLN A 188 7.23 -27.59 -30.77
C GLN A 188 6.84 -26.35 -31.58
N LYS A 189 6.71 -26.47 -32.91
CA LYS A 189 6.24 -25.38 -33.78
C LYS A 189 4.82 -24.93 -33.43
N GLY A 190 3.94 -25.89 -33.11
CA GLY A 190 2.60 -25.62 -32.61
C GLY A 190 2.62 -24.80 -31.32
N GLN A 191 3.46 -25.19 -30.35
CA GLN A 191 3.60 -24.48 -29.08
C GLN A 191 4.11 -23.05 -29.26
N ILE A 192 5.16 -22.84 -30.06
CA ILE A 192 5.70 -21.50 -30.34
C ILE A 192 4.63 -20.56 -30.92
N ALA A 193 3.81 -21.06 -31.86
CA ALA A 193 2.74 -20.27 -32.43
C ALA A 193 1.65 -19.93 -31.39
N LEU A 194 1.32 -20.86 -30.49
CA LEU A 194 0.43 -20.59 -29.37
C LEU A 194 0.99 -19.54 -28.41
N ASP A 195 2.28 -19.57 -28.12
CA ASP A 195 2.95 -18.59 -27.25
C ASP A 195 2.94 -17.19 -27.89
N MET A 196 3.24 -17.09 -29.19
CA MET A 196 3.13 -15.82 -29.92
C MET A 196 1.71 -15.27 -29.93
N LYS A 197 0.70 -16.15 -30.05
CA LYS A 197 -0.72 -15.80 -29.96
C LYS A 197 -1.09 -15.32 -28.56
N ALA A 198 -0.58 -15.97 -27.52
CA ALA A 198 -0.81 -15.56 -26.14
C ALA A 198 -0.26 -14.16 -25.87
N ILE A 199 0.98 -13.89 -26.30
CA ILE A 199 1.61 -12.55 -26.21
C ILE A 199 0.76 -11.49 -26.93
N TRP A 200 0.27 -11.80 -28.14
CA TRP A 200 -0.61 -10.88 -28.86
C TRP A 200 -1.90 -10.59 -28.09
N VAL A 201 -2.55 -11.62 -27.56
CA VAL A 201 -3.79 -11.46 -26.79
C VAL A 201 -3.55 -10.65 -25.51
N GLU A 202 -2.41 -10.83 -24.85
CA GLU A 202 -2.05 -10.09 -23.65
C GLU A 202 -1.80 -8.60 -23.91
N GLU A 203 -1.07 -8.28 -24.98
CA GLU A 203 -0.63 -6.89 -25.24
C GLU A 203 -1.61 -6.09 -26.13
N ILE A 204 -2.24 -6.76 -27.10
CA ILE A 204 -3.08 -6.14 -28.15
C ILE A 204 -4.55 -6.57 -28.00
N GLY A 205 -4.84 -7.73 -27.42
CA GLY A 205 -6.20 -8.26 -27.24
C GLY A 205 -6.64 -9.19 -28.37
N SER A 206 -7.94 -9.49 -28.44
CA SER A 206 -8.52 -10.37 -29.47
C SER A 206 -8.65 -9.72 -30.86
N ARG A 207 -8.11 -8.51 -31.04
CA ARG A 207 -8.18 -7.72 -32.26
C ARG A 207 -7.36 -8.36 -33.37
N GLY A 208 -7.91 -8.39 -34.58
CA GLY A 208 -7.24 -8.93 -35.76
C GLY A 208 -6.70 -10.37 -35.62
N LEU A 209 -7.19 -11.13 -34.64
CA LEU A 209 -6.78 -12.52 -34.39
C LEU A 209 -7.38 -13.44 -35.45
N ILE A 210 -6.62 -14.44 -35.86
CA ILE A 210 -7.08 -15.48 -36.79
C ILE A 210 -7.01 -16.86 -36.13
N THR A 211 -7.72 -17.82 -36.71
CA THR A 211 -7.58 -19.24 -36.36
C THR A 211 -6.26 -19.77 -36.92
N PHE A 212 -5.51 -20.49 -36.09
CA PHE A 212 -4.18 -21.00 -36.45
C PHE A 212 -4.37 -22.37 -37.09
N SER A 213 -4.54 -22.40 -38.42
CA SER A 213 -4.42 -23.64 -39.19
C SER A 213 -2.95 -24.06 -39.30
N PRO A 214 -2.63 -25.31 -39.65
CA PRO A 214 -1.24 -25.78 -39.79
C PRO A 214 -0.39 -24.89 -40.72
N ASP A 215 -0.96 -24.42 -41.83
CA ASP A 215 -0.28 -23.49 -42.75
C ASP A 215 0.02 -22.13 -42.13
N VAL A 216 -0.87 -21.65 -41.26
CA VAL A 216 -0.67 -20.41 -40.52
C VAL A 216 0.41 -20.60 -39.47
N VAL A 217 0.42 -21.72 -38.75
CA VAL A 217 1.47 -22.05 -37.75
C VAL A 217 2.85 -22.02 -38.41
N ALA A 218 3.01 -22.66 -39.57
CA ALA A 218 4.28 -22.65 -40.31
C ALA A 218 4.71 -21.22 -40.68
N LYS A 219 3.79 -20.37 -41.12
CA LYS A 219 4.06 -18.95 -41.44
C LYS A 219 4.43 -18.13 -40.21
N VAL A 220 3.77 -18.36 -39.08
CA VAL A 220 4.02 -17.65 -37.82
C VAL A 220 5.40 -17.99 -37.26
N VAL A 221 5.75 -19.28 -37.22
CA VAL A 221 7.08 -19.73 -36.77
C VAL A 221 8.17 -19.22 -37.71
N GLY A 222 7.97 -19.34 -39.03
CA GLY A 222 8.94 -18.82 -40.00
C GLY A 222 9.14 -17.30 -39.89
N ALA A 223 8.09 -16.54 -39.57
CA ALA A 223 8.20 -15.11 -39.31
C ALA A 223 8.92 -14.79 -37.98
N LEU A 224 8.76 -15.62 -36.95
CA LEU A 224 9.50 -15.51 -35.69
C LEU A 224 11.00 -15.69 -35.92
N GLU A 225 11.39 -16.73 -36.65
CA GLU A 225 12.79 -17.03 -36.98
C GLU A 225 13.38 -15.91 -37.86
N ALA A 226 12.70 -15.53 -38.93
CA ALA A 226 13.21 -14.57 -39.91
C ALA A 226 13.27 -13.13 -39.39
N ASN A 227 12.24 -12.67 -38.67
CA ASN A 227 12.13 -11.26 -38.30
C ASN A 227 12.51 -10.98 -36.84
N PHE A 228 12.42 -11.99 -35.97
CA PHE A 228 12.64 -11.85 -34.52
C PHE A 228 13.74 -12.79 -34.01
N GLN A 229 14.54 -13.38 -34.90
CA GLN A 229 15.67 -14.25 -34.55
C GLN A 229 15.27 -15.42 -33.64
N GLY A 230 14.02 -15.89 -33.75
CA GLY A 230 13.48 -16.94 -32.88
C GLY A 230 13.15 -16.48 -31.45
N SER A 231 13.26 -15.19 -31.12
CA SER A 231 13.04 -14.66 -29.77
C SER A 231 11.61 -14.18 -29.54
N LEU A 232 10.93 -14.80 -28.57
CA LEU A 232 9.62 -14.35 -28.10
C LEU A 232 9.69 -12.97 -27.41
N ASP A 233 10.82 -12.62 -26.81
CA ASP A 233 11.02 -11.30 -26.19
C ASP A 233 11.03 -10.18 -27.24
N LEU A 234 11.68 -10.41 -28.38
CA LEU A 234 11.68 -9.46 -29.50
C LEU A 234 10.28 -9.34 -30.12
N TRP A 235 9.53 -10.43 -30.19
CA TRP A 235 8.13 -10.41 -30.60
C TRP A 235 7.24 -9.62 -29.62
N GLN A 236 7.41 -9.82 -28.32
CA GLN A 236 6.67 -9.07 -27.30
C GLN A 236 7.01 -7.58 -27.33
N ALA A 237 8.31 -7.23 -27.44
CA ALA A 237 8.74 -5.84 -27.60
C ALA A 237 8.12 -5.17 -28.84
N HIS A 238 7.96 -5.92 -29.93
CA HIS A 238 7.26 -5.45 -31.12
C HIS A 238 5.76 -5.26 -30.88
N CYS A 239 5.09 -6.21 -30.21
CA CYS A 239 3.68 -6.06 -29.82
C CYS A 239 3.45 -4.84 -28.92
N LEU A 240 4.35 -4.57 -27.99
CA LEU A 240 4.30 -3.39 -27.11
C LEU A 240 4.43 -2.09 -27.90
N LYS A 241 5.33 -2.04 -28.89
CA LYS A 241 5.44 -0.88 -29.79
C LYS A 241 4.13 -0.63 -30.53
N ILE A 242 3.50 -1.67 -31.06
CA ILE A 242 2.18 -1.58 -31.70
C ILE A 242 1.12 -1.07 -30.70
N ALA A 243 1.05 -1.69 -29.52
CA ALA A 243 0.07 -1.37 -28.47
C ALA A 243 0.20 0.06 -27.93
N SER A 244 1.36 0.70 -28.11
CA SER A 244 1.60 2.10 -27.74
C SER A 244 0.99 3.11 -28.72
N SER A 245 0.47 2.68 -29.87
CA SER A 245 -0.08 3.55 -30.91
C SER A 245 -1.62 3.55 -30.93
N LYS A 246 -2.25 4.71 -30.71
CA LYS A 246 -3.70 4.88 -30.88
C LYS A 246 -4.17 4.57 -32.30
N PHE A 247 -3.37 4.87 -33.32
CA PHE A 247 -3.73 4.59 -34.71
C PHE A 247 -3.73 3.08 -34.99
N LEU A 248 -2.65 2.38 -34.64
CA LEU A 248 -2.56 0.94 -34.87
C LEU A 248 -3.59 0.15 -34.06
N MET A 249 -3.98 0.68 -32.90
CA MET A 249 -5.03 0.12 -32.05
C MET A 249 -6.46 0.52 -32.47
N GLY A 250 -6.62 1.30 -33.54
CA GLY A 250 -7.93 1.71 -34.07
C GLY A 250 -8.69 2.71 -33.18
N GLU A 251 -7.99 3.38 -32.28
CA GLU A 251 -8.55 4.36 -31.33
C GLU A 251 -8.47 5.81 -31.87
N LYS A 252 -7.82 6.03 -33.03
CA LYS A 252 -7.75 7.35 -33.67
C LYS A 252 -9.10 7.69 -34.31
N THR A 253 -9.65 8.84 -33.92
CA THR A 253 -10.96 9.31 -34.39
C THR A 253 -10.96 9.50 -35.91
N GLY A 254 -11.94 8.92 -36.60
CA GLY A 254 -12.10 9.04 -38.05
C GLY A 254 -11.43 7.93 -38.88
N THR A 255 -10.85 6.91 -38.25
CA THR A 255 -10.26 5.76 -38.95
C THR A 255 -10.87 4.43 -38.48
N ASN A 256 -11.30 3.57 -39.41
CA ASN A 256 -11.75 2.19 -39.13
C ASN A 256 -10.61 1.18 -39.23
N PHE A 257 -9.41 1.55 -38.76
CA PHE A 257 -8.23 0.69 -38.85
C PHE A 257 -8.21 -0.33 -37.71
N ASP A 258 -7.98 -1.60 -38.03
CA ASP A 258 -7.73 -2.67 -37.05
C ASP A 258 -6.52 -3.48 -37.50
N ILE A 259 -5.48 -3.52 -36.66
CA ILE A 259 -4.26 -4.24 -37.00
C ILE A 259 -4.49 -5.75 -36.94
N LYS A 260 -4.09 -6.45 -37.99
CA LYS A 260 -4.21 -7.91 -38.09
C LYS A 260 -2.91 -8.60 -37.71
N PHE A 261 -3.02 -9.75 -37.04
CA PHE A 261 -1.87 -10.55 -36.58
C PHE A 261 -0.87 -10.83 -37.73
N LEU A 262 -1.36 -11.34 -38.86
CA LEU A 262 -0.52 -11.66 -40.02
C LEU A 262 0.14 -10.43 -40.66
N TYR A 263 -0.49 -9.26 -40.55
CA TYR A 263 0.11 -8.03 -41.03
C TYR A 263 1.24 -7.57 -40.10
N ALA A 264 1.05 -7.72 -38.78
CA ALA A 264 2.02 -7.32 -37.77
C ALA A 264 3.32 -8.13 -37.80
N ILE A 265 3.28 -9.39 -38.25
CA ILE A 265 4.47 -10.25 -38.45
C ILE A 265 5.12 -10.08 -39.83
N SER A 266 4.54 -9.27 -40.72
CA SER A 266 5.07 -9.11 -42.07
C SER A 266 6.34 -8.25 -42.08
N SER A 267 7.36 -8.68 -42.83
CA SER A 267 8.64 -7.94 -42.95
C SER A 267 8.42 -6.49 -43.39
N LYS A 268 7.50 -6.27 -44.35
CA LYS A 268 7.10 -4.93 -44.80
C LYS A 268 6.62 -4.04 -43.65
N PHE A 269 5.73 -4.53 -42.79
CA PHE A 269 5.22 -3.75 -41.68
C PHE A 269 6.31 -3.45 -40.65
N ILE A 270 7.17 -4.44 -40.36
CA ILE A 270 8.29 -4.28 -39.42
C ILE A 270 9.24 -3.18 -39.90
N SER A 271 9.60 -3.16 -41.19
CA SER A 271 10.39 -2.06 -41.79
C SER A 271 9.66 -0.72 -41.68
N GLN A 272 8.37 -0.65 -42.01
CA GLN A 272 7.59 0.59 -41.89
C GLN A 272 7.53 1.12 -40.44
N LEU A 273 7.43 0.23 -39.46
CA LEU A 273 7.43 0.58 -38.05
C LEU A 273 8.82 1.10 -37.61
N ALA A 274 9.90 0.47 -38.08
CA ALA A 274 11.27 0.90 -37.81
C ALA A 274 11.61 2.25 -38.47
N GLU A 275 11.07 2.51 -39.66
CA GLU A 275 11.19 3.79 -40.38
C GLU A 275 10.36 4.93 -39.73
N GLY A 276 9.60 4.66 -38.68
CA GLY A 276 8.83 5.68 -37.96
C GLY A 276 7.59 6.17 -38.71
N LYS A 277 7.04 5.37 -39.65
CA LYS A 277 5.83 5.73 -40.41
C LYS A 277 4.56 5.82 -39.55
N TYR A 278 4.60 5.39 -38.30
CA TYR A 278 3.46 5.37 -37.38
C TYR A 278 3.77 6.13 -36.10
N GLU A 279 2.75 6.84 -35.58
CA GLU A 279 2.81 7.54 -34.29
C GLU A 279 2.82 6.52 -33.13
N LEU A 280 3.95 6.39 -32.43
CA LEU A 280 4.12 5.51 -31.26
C LEU A 280 4.02 6.30 -29.94
N GLY A 281 3.77 5.63 -28.82
CA GLY A 281 3.72 6.25 -27.48
C GLY A 281 2.51 7.16 -27.22
N THR A 282 1.47 7.05 -28.04
CA THR A 282 0.22 7.84 -27.90
C THR A 282 -0.79 7.21 -26.93
N ARG A 283 -0.51 5.99 -26.45
CA ARG A 283 -1.35 5.19 -25.53
C ARG A 283 -0.48 4.52 -24.47
N LYS A 284 -1.01 4.39 -23.23
CA LYS A 284 -0.42 3.55 -22.18
C LYS A 284 -0.63 2.07 -22.52
N THR A 285 0.44 1.29 -22.51
CA THR A 285 0.42 -0.16 -22.78
C THR A 285 -0.02 -0.96 -21.54
N SER A 286 -0.28 -2.26 -21.72
CA SER A 286 -0.56 -3.18 -20.60
C SER A 286 0.62 -3.23 -19.62
N GLN A 287 1.85 -3.25 -20.15
CA GLN A 287 3.07 -3.17 -19.35
C GLN A 287 3.20 -1.85 -18.57
N ASP A 288 2.85 -0.71 -19.16
CA ASP A 288 2.85 0.58 -18.44
C ASP A 288 1.90 0.56 -17.26
N LEU A 289 0.70 -0.03 -17.44
CA LEU A 289 -0.28 -0.19 -16.36
C LEU A 289 0.25 -1.13 -15.26
N LYS A 290 0.93 -2.22 -15.62
CA LYS A 290 1.58 -3.12 -14.65
C LYS A 290 2.68 -2.41 -13.87
N ILE A 291 3.53 -1.62 -14.54
CA ILE A 291 4.59 -0.80 -13.92
C ILE A 291 3.97 0.23 -12.97
N GLU A 292 2.92 0.93 -13.39
CA GLU A 292 2.23 1.94 -12.58
C GLU A 292 1.58 1.31 -11.33
N ALA A 293 0.91 0.16 -11.50
CA ALA A 293 0.30 -0.57 -10.40
C ALA A 293 1.35 -1.11 -9.40
N LEU A 294 2.45 -1.68 -9.88
CA LEU A 294 3.53 -2.16 -9.02
C LEU A 294 4.24 -0.99 -8.33
N SER A 295 4.47 0.12 -9.03
CA SER A 295 5.03 1.36 -8.47
C SER A 295 4.16 1.91 -7.35
N ALA A 296 2.84 1.92 -7.52
CA ALA A 296 1.90 2.33 -6.49
C ALA A 296 1.97 1.39 -5.26
N LYS A 297 2.05 0.08 -5.46
CA LYS A 297 2.23 -0.90 -4.36
C LYS A 297 3.56 -0.67 -3.62
N THR A 298 4.66 -0.48 -4.34
CA THR A 298 5.98 -0.23 -3.74
C THR A 298 6.01 1.07 -2.94
N LYS A 299 5.38 2.15 -3.45
CA LYS A 299 5.20 3.40 -2.70
C LYS A 299 4.40 3.19 -1.41
N HIS A 300 3.33 2.39 -1.45
CA HIS A 300 2.54 2.10 -0.26
C HIS A 300 3.33 1.32 0.80
N VAL A 301 4.19 0.38 0.37
CA VAL A 301 5.10 -0.35 1.27
C VAL A 301 6.12 0.61 1.89
N ALA A 302 6.69 1.54 1.11
CA ALA A 302 7.61 2.57 1.62
C ALA A 302 6.94 3.45 2.69
N LEU A 303 5.71 3.90 2.48
CA LEU A 303 4.97 4.67 3.49
C LEU A 303 4.77 3.88 4.79
N LYS A 304 4.48 2.58 4.71
CA LYS A 304 4.37 1.73 5.91
C LYS A 304 5.69 1.59 6.65
N LYS A 305 6.81 1.52 5.93
CA LYS A 305 8.16 1.51 6.51
C LYS A 305 8.40 2.82 7.29
N ASP A 306 8.13 3.96 6.68
CA ASP A 306 8.34 5.27 7.33
C ASP A 306 7.50 5.41 8.60
N ILE A 307 6.27 4.89 8.59
CA ILE A 307 5.41 4.87 9.78
C ILE A 307 6.02 4.00 10.90
N LEU A 308 6.56 2.82 10.56
CA LEU A 308 7.23 1.97 11.54
C LEU A 308 8.49 2.62 12.10
N ASP A 309 9.29 3.27 11.26
CA ASP A 309 10.50 3.98 11.68
C ASP A 309 10.16 5.11 12.66
N GLN A 310 9.08 5.87 12.41
CA GLN A 310 8.59 6.88 13.34
C GLN A 310 8.08 6.28 14.66
N HIS A 311 7.43 5.12 14.62
CA HIS A 311 6.97 4.43 15.83
C HIS A 311 8.15 3.92 16.67
N LEU A 312 9.18 3.36 16.02
CA LEU A 312 10.39 2.93 16.70
C LEU A 312 11.12 4.10 17.37
N SER A 313 11.25 5.24 16.69
CA SER A 313 11.85 6.45 17.26
C SER A 313 11.10 6.92 18.51
N ARG A 314 9.76 6.97 18.45
CA ARG A 314 8.95 7.38 19.62
C ARG A 314 9.11 6.43 20.79
N LEU A 315 9.11 5.12 20.53
CA LEU A 315 9.27 4.12 21.56
C LEU A 315 10.65 4.24 22.22
N GLU A 316 11.69 4.53 21.45
CA GLU A 316 13.03 4.76 21.97
C GLU A 316 13.10 6.01 22.86
N ASP A 317 12.41 7.08 22.48
CA ASP A 317 12.30 8.30 23.29
C ASP A 317 11.48 8.06 24.57
N GLU A 318 10.38 7.32 24.48
CA GLU A 318 9.56 6.91 25.63
C GLU A 318 10.36 6.06 26.62
N LYS A 319 11.19 5.13 26.11
CA LYS A 319 12.08 4.32 26.94
C LYS A 319 13.11 5.18 27.66
N LYS A 320 13.79 6.09 26.95
CA LYS A 320 14.74 7.05 27.56
C LYS A 320 14.07 7.93 28.61
N ALA A 321 12.83 8.37 28.35
CA ALA A 321 12.06 9.16 29.30
C ALA A 321 11.64 8.35 30.54
N ALA A 322 11.20 7.10 30.36
CA ALA A 322 10.87 6.20 31.45
C ALA A 322 12.10 5.89 32.33
N GLU A 323 13.24 5.59 31.70
CA GLU A 323 14.52 5.41 32.39
C GLU A 323 14.89 6.65 33.22
N LYS A 324 14.77 7.85 32.64
CA LYS A 324 15.05 9.10 33.34
C LYS A 324 14.11 9.30 34.54
N ARG A 325 12.82 8.98 34.41
CA ARG A 325 11.85 9.09 35.53
C ARG A 325 12.22 8.16 36.67
N VAL A 326 12.50 6.89 36.38
CA VAL A 326 12.91 5.90 37.41
C VAL A 326 14.20 6.34 38.11
N ILE A 327 15.18 6.85 37.36
CA ILE A 327 16.41 7.40 37.95
C ILE A 327 16.09 8.58 38.87
N SER A 328 15.31 9.56 38.41
CA SER A 328 14.95 10.73 39.20
C SER A 328 14.19 10.34 40.48
N GLU A 329 13.25 9.40 40.41
CA GLU A 329 12.53 8.88 41.58
C GLU A 329 13.49 8.23 42.58
N LYS A 330 14.44 7.42 42.08
CA LYS A 330 15.44 6.76 42.92
C LYS A 330 16.35 7.77 43.60
N ILE A 331 16.82 8.80 42.88
CA ILE A 331 17.61 9.90 43.43
C ILE A 331 16.84 10.62 44.54
N ASN A 332 15.58 10.97 44.29
CA ASN A 332 14.73 11.66 45.27
C ASN A 332 14.41 10.81 46.50
N SER A 333 14.48 9.48 46.39
CA SER A 333 14.27 8.53 47.48
C SER A 333 15.52 8.23 48.32
N LEU A 334 16.68 8.78 47.96
CA LEU A 334 17.93 8.52 48.70
C LEU A 334 17.88 9.10 50.11
N SER A 335 18.38 8.33 51.09
CA SER A 335 18.56 8.85 52.43
C SER A 335 19.70 9.87 52.47
N PRO A 336 19.71 10.82 53.43
CA PRO A 336 20.81 11.77 53.60
C PRO A 336 22.18 11.07 53.75
N LYS A 337 22.21 9.93 54.44
CA LYS A 337 23.42 9.12 54.63
C LYS A 337 23.95 8.53 53.32
N ASP A 338 23.05 8.05 52.46
CA ASP A 338 23.46 7.50 51.15
C ASP A 338 23.97 8.61 50.23
N LEU A 339 23.32 9.77 50.25
CA LEU A 339 23.75 10.94 49.49
C LEU A 339 25.16 11.40 49.90
N GLU A 340 25.45 11.40 51.19
CA GLU A 340 26.77 11.74 51.74
C GLU A 340 27.83 10.70 51.34
N GLY A 341 27.46 9.42 51.30
CA GLY A 341 28.29 8.36 50.73
C GLY A 341 28.65 8.58 49.26
N TYR A 342 27.69 9.01 48.43
CA TYR A 342 27.95 9.35 47.02
C TYR A 342 28.81 10.62 46.88
N LYS A 343 28.62 11.62 47.74
CA LYS A 343 29.48 12.81 47.77
C LYS A 343 30.94 12.45 48.06
N ALA A 344 31.19 11.59 49.04
CA ALA A 344 32.55 11.13 49.37
C ALA A 344 33.20 10.38 48.19
N GLN A 345 32.44 9.55 47.47
CA GLN A 345 32.94 8.87 46.27
C GLN A 345 33.29 9.86 45.15
N TYR A 346 32.42 10.84 44.92
CA TYR A 346 32.66 11.90 43.94
C TYR A 346 33.89 12.74 44.29
N GLU A 347 34.05 13.10 45.57
CA GLU A 347 35.23 13.81 46.06
C GLU A 347 36.52 13.05 45.85
N GLY A 348 36.52 11.73 46.09
CA GLY A 348 37.68 10.88 45.81
C GLY A 348 38.08 10.94 44.34
N LEU A 349 37.11 10.77 43.44
CA LEU A 349 37.34 10.86 41.99
C LEU A 349 37.87 12.24 41.56
N MET A 350 37.38 13.32 42.16
CA MET A 350 37.80 14.69 41.83
C MET A 350 39.15 15.08 42.43
N LYS A 351 39.61 14.40 43.49
CA LYS A 351 40.96 14.61 44.04
C LYS A 351 42.03 13.99 43.14
N ASP A 352 41.74 12.81 42.58
CA ASP A 352 42.71 12.02 41.81
C ASP A 352 42.70 12.35 40.30
N SER A 353 41.69 13.07 39.82
CA SER A 353 41.52 13.39 38.39
C SER A 353 42.21 14.69 37.97
N SER A 354 42.85 14.68 36.80
CA SER A 354 43.43 15.85 36.12
C SER A 354 42.44 16.57 35.18
N SER A 355 41.17 16.18 35.20
CA SER A 355 40.13 16.79 34.36
C SER A 355 39.82 18.25 34.74
N GLY A 356 39.26 19.01 33.78
CA GLY A 356 38.78 20.37 34.05
C GLY A 356 37.70 20.42 35.12
N GLU A 357 36.87 19.37 35.22
CA GLU A 357 35.84 19.18 36.24
C GLU A 357 36.45 19.08 37.64
N ALA A 358 37.52 18.31 37.77
CA ALA A 358 38.28 18.15 39.00
C ALA A 358 38.99 19.44 39.43
N HIS A 359 39.48 20.22 38.45
CA HIS A 359 40.03 21.55 38.72
C HIS A 359 38.96 22.52 39.26
N SER A 360 37.78 22.59 38.63
CA SER A 360 36.66 23.39 39.14
C SER A 360 36.22 22.95 40.54
N PHE A 361 36.21 21.64 40.81
CA PHE A 361 35.91 21.11 42.15
C PHE A 361 36.93 21.59 43.20
N ARG A 362 38.22 21.55 42.88
CA ARG A 362 39.28 22.00 43.80
C ARG A 362 39.29 23.51 44.05
N GLN A 363 38.84 24.31 43.08
CA GLN A 363 38.77 25.77 43.23
C GLN A 363 37.51 26.24 43.97
N GLU A 364 36.34 25.73 43.60
CA GLU A 364 35.05 26.25 44.08
C GLU A 364 34.42 25.38 45.18
N GLY A 365 34.88 24.14 45.33
CA GLY A 365 34.28 23.16 46.23
C GLY A 365 32.79 22.95 45.96
N TRP A 366 32.05 22.50 46.98
CA TRP A 366 30.60 22.29 46.89
C TRP A 366 29.79 23.58 46.70
N GLY A 367 30.39 24.76 46.86
CA GLY A 367 29.73 26.04 46.62
C GLY A 367 29.57 26.40 45.14
N GLY A 368 30.30 25.70 44.25
CA GLY A 368 30.24 25.91 42.81
C GLY A 368 28.95 25.40 42.17
N ARG A 369 28.27 26.24 41.37
CA ARG A 369 27.11 25.81 40.57
C ARG A 369 27.46 24.68 39.60
N ASN A 370 28.64 24.77 38.98
CA ASN A 370 29.13 23.75 38.07
C ASN A 370 29.40 22.44 38.81
N VAL A 371 29.97 22.51 40.02
CA VAL A 371 30.24 21.32 40.85
C VAL A 371 28.94 20.59 41.21
N THR A 372 27.89 21.32 41.56
CA THR A 372 26.58 20.75 41.87
C THR A 372 25.99 20.03 40.65
N PHE A 373 26.00 20.68 39.48
CA PHE A 373 25.52 20.07 38.24
C PHE A 373 26.30 18.81 37.84
N MET A 374 27.63 18.83 37.98
CA MET A 374 28.47 17.68 37.67
C MET A 374 28.26 16.53 38.66
N PHE A 375 28.01 16.84 39.93
CA PHE A 375 27.62 15.84 40.91
C PHE A 375 26.25 15.21 40.58
N ASP A 376 25.26 16.00 40.15
CA ASP A 376 23.97 15.46 39.72
C ASP A 376 24.11 14.52 38.50
N LEU A 377 24.98 14.86 37.54
CA LEU A 377 25.33 13.99 36.41
C LEU A 377 26.01 12.70 36.86
N PHE A 378 26.95 12.79 37.81
CA PHE A 378 27.59 11.62 38.43
C PHE A 378 26.56 10.72 39.10
N LEU A 379 25.66 11.30 39.90
CA LEU A 379 24.60 10.57 40.60
C LEU A 379 23.67 9.87 39.60
N HIS A 380 23.26 10.59 38.56
CA HIS A 380 22.44 10.04 37.48
C HIS A 380 23.13 8.87 36.77
N LYS A 381 24.44 8.97 36.52
CA LYS A 381 25.24 7.88 35.93
C LYS A 381 25.30 6.67 36.86
N LYS A 382 25.56 6.88 38.16
CA LYS A 382 25.59 5.80 39.17
C LYS A 382 24.25 5.10 39.32
N MET A 383 23.16 5.86 39.35
CA MET A 383 21.81 5.27 39.41
C MET A 383 21.50 4.48 38.15
N LYS A 384 21.90 4.97 36.97
CA LYS A 384 21.77 4.24 35.71
C LYS A 384 22.54 2.92 35.73
N GLU A 385 23.82 2.92 36.13
CA GLU A 385 24.65 1.71 36.26
C GLU A 385 23.95 0.66 37.15
N THR A 386 23.45 1.06 38.32
CA THR A 386 22.75 0.12 39.24
C THR A 386 21.42 -0.41 38.72
N LEU A 387 20.73 0.32 37.83
CA LEU A 387 19.48 -0.15 37.19
C LEU A 387 19.76 -1.17 36.08
N PHE A 388 20.83 -0.96 35.31
CA PHE A 388 21.26 -1.89 34.26
C PHE A 388 21.78 -3.21 34.86
N GLU A 389 22.51 -3.17 35.98
CA GLU A 389 23.02 -4.38 36.66
C GLU A 389 21.91 -5.23 37.28
N LYS A 390 20.79 -4.63 37.71
CA LYS A 390 19.66 -5.35 38.30
C LYS A 390 18.67 -5.94 37.29
N GLY A 391 18.82 -5.66 35.99
CA GLY A 391 17.89 -6.14 34.96
C GLY A 391 16.45 -5.63 35.08
N GLU A 392 16.17 -4.68 36.00
CA GLU A 392 14.83 -4.18 36.33
C GLU A 392 14.25 -3.21 35.28
N GLY A 393 14.91 -3.03 34.13
CA GLY A 393 14.51 -2.07 33.09
C GLY A 393 13.70 -2.63 31.91
N SER A 394 13.42 -3.93 31.84
CA SER A 394 12.79 -4.53 30.64
C SER A 394 11.33 -4.92 30.88
N SER A 395 10.47 -3.93 31.01
CA SER A 395 9.02 -4.09 30.90
C SER A 395 8.58 -3.98 29.43
N SER A 396 7.42 -4.59 29.11
CA SER A 396 6.49 -4.41 27.96
C SER A 396 6.99 -3.66 26.69
N LEU A 397 7.56 -2.46 26.84
CA LEU A 397 8.16 -1.66 25.77
C LEU A 397 9.28 -2.40 25.01
N GLY A 398 10.10 -3.20 25.70
CA GLY A 398 11.17 -3.97 25.03
C GLY A 398 10.63 -5.06 24.09
N GLU A 399 9.51 -5.67 24.44
CA GLU A 399 8.84 -6.67 23.59
C GLU A 399 8.14 -6.01 22.40
N GLN A 400 7.51 -4.85 22.61
CA GLN A 400 6.98 -4.04 21.51
C GLN A 400 8.08 -3.57 20.54
N GLU A 401 9.26 -3.16 21.04
CA GLU A 401 10.39 -2.76 20.21
C GLU A 401 10.86 -3.91 19.31
N LYS A 402 10.99 -5.11 19.89
CA LYS A 402 11.39 -6.31 19.14
C LYS A 402 10.39 -6.64 18.03
N GLN A 403 9.09 -6.67 18.35
CA GLN A 403 8.03 -6.93 17.37
C GLN A 403 8.01 -5.88 16.24
N LEU A 404 8.24 -4.61 16.56
CA LEU A 404 8.29 -3.53 15.56
C LEU A 404 9.53 -3.66 14.66
N LYS A 405 10.69 -4.04 15.21
CA LYS A 405 11.92 -4.29 14.43
C LYS A 405 11.76 -5.48 13.47
N GLU A 406 11.12 -6.57 13.91
CA GLU A 406 10.81 -7.71 13.05
C GLU A 406 9.87 -7.32 11.89
N LYS A 407 8.79 -6.58 12.20
CA LYS A 407 7.87 -6.05 11.17
C LYS A 407 8.59 -5.12 10.19
N ARG A 408 9.49 -4.27 10.68
CA ARG A 408 10.31 -3.38 9.85
C ARG A 408 11.17 -4.19 8.87
N GLY A 409 11.83 -5.25 9.35
CA GLY A 409 12.62 -6.15 8.51
C GLY A 409 11.79 -6.79 7.40
N HIS A 410 10.60 -7.30 7.74
CA HIS A 410 9.70 -7.88 6.74
C HIS A 410 9.25 -6.86 5.67
N ILE A 411 8.89 -5.64 6.08
CA ILE A 411 8.50 -4.57 5.15
C ILE A 411 9.67 -4.12 4.28
N GLN A 412 10.89 -4.08 4.82
CA GLN A 412 12.09 -3.76 4.05
C GLN A 412 12.30 -4.78 2.92
N ASN A 413 12.19 -6.07 3.23
CA ASN A 413 12.32 -7.14 2.22
C ASN A 413 11.27 -7.00 1.11
N LEU A 414 10.01 -6.69 1.47
CA LEU A 414 8.94 -6.45 0.48
C LEU A 414 9.23 -5.22 -0.40
N TYR A 415 9.79 -4.17 0.17
CA TYR A 415 10.17 -2.97 -0.56
C TYR A 415 11.27 -3.29 -1.57
N ASP A 416 12.33 -3.98 -1.14
CA ASP A 416 13.46 -4.33 -2.00
C ASP A 416 13.04 -5.26 -3.14
N LEU A 417 12.15 -6.23 -2.85
CA LEU A 417 11.54 -7.10 -3.86
C LEU A 417 10.73 -6.28 -4.88
N GLY A 418 9.93 -5.31 -4.42
CA GLY A 418 9.16 -4.42 -5.29
C GLY A 418 10.04 -3.54 -6.18
N ILE A 419 11.15 -3.03 -5.66
CA ILE A 419 12.14 -2.25 -6.43
C ILE A 419 12.83 -3.12 -7.47
N LYS A 420 13.21 -4.36 -7.11
CA LYS A 420 13.82 -5.32 -8.04
C LYS A 420 12.87 -5.66 -9.19
N ALA A 421 11.62 -6.02 -8.88
CA ALA A 421 10.61 -6.32 -9.89
C ALA A 421 10.31 -5.13 -10.81
N LEU A 422 10.31 -3.89 -10.28
CA LEU A 422 10.18 -2.68 -11.11
C LEU A 422 11.34 -2.48 -12.07
N LYS A 423 12.58 -2.78 -11.64
CA LYS A 423 13.76 -2.71 -12.52
C LYS A 423 13.68 -3.75 -13.63
N GLU A 424 13.28 -4.98 -13.31
CA GLU A 424 13.13 -6.06 -14.29
C GLU A 424 12.04 -5.74 -15.32
N LEU A 425 10.87 -5.27 -14.87
CA LEU A 425 9.78 -4.86 -15.77
C LEU A 425 10.15 -3.68 -16.66
N LYS A 426 10.92 -2.70 -16.16
CA LYS A 426 11.40 -1.57 -16.98
C LYS A 426 12.48 -1.98 -17.97
N ALA A 427 13.27 -3.01 -17.65
CA ALA A 427 14.30 -3.54 -18.52
C ALA A 427 13.74 -4.43 -19.64
N GLY A 428 12.43 -4.66 -19.70
CA GLY A 428 11.80 -5.53 -20.69
C GLY A 428 12.13 -7.01 -20.49
N LYS A 429 12.66 -7.40 -19.32
CA LYS A 429 12.87 -8.81 -18.98
C LYS A 429 11.56 -9.36 -18.46
N VAL A 430 10.92 -10.19 -19.26
CA VAL A 430 9.79 -10.99 -18.81
C VAL A 430 10.37 -12.05 -17.87
N SER A 431 10.03 -11.96 -16.60
CA SER A 431 10.27 -13.08 -15.68
C SER A 431 9.38 -14.24 -16.16
N PRO A 432 9.94 -15.45 -16.37
CA PRO A 432 9.12 -16.61 -16.63
C PRO A 432 8.38 -16.90 -15.32
N PHE A 433 7.10 -16.54 -15.24
CA PHE A 433 6.24 -17.09 -14.20
C PHE A 433 5.94 -18.55 -14.55
N GLY A 434 6.95 -19.40 -14.31
CA GLY A 434 6.73 -20.78 -13.91
C GLY A 434 6.37 -20.81 -12.43
N GLU A 435 5.30 -21.53 -12.13
CA GLU A 435 4.88 -21.90 -10.80
C GLU A 435 6.04 -22.50 -10.00
N ASN A 436 6.29 -21.95 -8.80
CA ASN A 436 6.67 -22.63 -7.56
C ASN A 436 7.55 -21.72 -6.70
N HIS A 437 6.91 -20.91 -5.86
CA HIS A 437 7.29 -20.81 -4.46
C HIS A 437 6.04 -20.58 -3.63
N GLY A 438 5.39 -21.69 -3.27
CA GLY A 438 4.76 -21.78 -1.97
C GLY A 438 5.82 -21.48 -0.92
N ILE A 439 5.58 -20.44 -0.12
CA ILE A 439 5.43 -20.47 1.33
C ILE A 439 5.01 -19.03 1.69
N LEU A 440 3.71 -18.77 1.60
CA LEU A 440 3.07 -17.83 2.51
C LEU A 440 2.75 -18.64 3.77
N PRO A 441 3.35 -18.36 4.94
CA PRO A 441 2.77 -18.84 6.16
C PRO A 441 1.52 -18.01 6.43
N SER A 442 0.37 -18.65 6.20
CA SER A 442 -0.89 -18.29 6.80
C SER A 442 -0.78 -18.30 8.32
N ASN A 443 -1.30 -17.25 8.95
CA ASN A 443 -1.85 -17.22 10.31
C ASN A 443 -0.93 -17.66 11.47
N HIS A 444 -0.37 -16.67 12.16
CA HIS A 444 -0.34 -16.69 13.63
C HIS A 444 -1.24 -15.60 14.18
N THR A 445 -2.53 -15.92 14.29
CA THR A 445 -3.36 -15.45 15.40
C THR A 445 -2.87 -16.12 16.67
N GLY A 446 -2.36 -15.33 17.62
CA GLY A 446 -2.10 -15.81 18.97
C GLY A 446 -0.96 -15.06 19.66
N LEU A 447 -1.30 -13.93 20.31
CA LEU A 447 -0.76 -13.46 21.60
C LEU A 447 -1.19 -12.00 21.83
N CYS A 448 -2.47 -11.84 22.18
CA CYS A 448 -2.92 -10.79 23.08
C CYS A 448 -3.53 -11.50 24.29
N GLN A 449 -2.72 -11.72 25.33
CA GLN A 449 -3.16 -11.83 26.72
C GLN A 449 -1.96 -11.45 27.60
N ALA A 450 -1.85 -10.14 27.87
CA ALA A 450 -1.36 -9.45 29.07
C ALA A 450 -1.03 -8.01 28.67
#